data_AF-A0A257QIU7-F1
#
_entry.id   AF-A0A257QIU7-F1
#
_cell.length_a   1.000
_cell.length_b   1.000
_cell.length_c   1.000
_cell.angle_alpha   90.00
_cell.angle_beta   90.00
_cell.angle_gamma   90.00
#
_symmetry.space_group_name_H-M   'P 1'
#
loop_
_entity.id
_entity.type
_entity.pdbx_description
1 polymer ?
#
loop_
_entity_poly.entity_id
_entity_poly.type
_entity_poly.pdbx_seq_one_letter_code
_entity_poly.pdbx_strand_id
1 'polypeptide(L)'
;EWNIEAMGPTKRHYAGRLIRKLTPLWAHGAALTYNMGKHYPGEQLPRWSIHAHWREDGEPVWRDPALLASDDDKDDAQAKDAAKFAEALAERLQIDPGLVNPAYEDIHYYLWREHRLPANVVAEDAKLRDELERKRLAKVFAQGLAEPVGSVLPLRRVVEDGQRRWQSGKWFFRDSVMFLVPGDSPIGLRLPLESLPWADPDHIEIEAEIDPFAPREELPKKFEFKRLRTAAPGSSIEGFRPVPQDAPVVGKEEPGLVRTALAVEARDGIIHVFYPPLYAAEDWLELTAAIEDTAEEFGRKVILEGYLPPEDDRILNFSVTPDPGVIEANIHPAHSWAEIVERSTQLYEVAREVGLSAEKFMLDGRHVGTGGGNHVVMGGATPADSPFLRRPDLLKSMVGFWHNHPSLSFLFSGLFIGPSSQHPRIDEARQDSLNELEIAFQQVSRQSNTPPWMVDRLFRNIFADMTGNTHRTEFCIDKMYDPNSASGRRGLVEFRAFEMPPHAEMSAAQVLLMRSAIAAFWEKPYERRLIRWDTRLHDEFLLPHYAEADFKDALAELETLGFPLNPEWFAPHIEFRFPQVGEIAVRDMKVELRHALEPWHVLGEEQTSSG
;
A
#
# COMPACT_ATOMS: atom_id res chain seq x y z
N GLU A 1 -13.99 -9.45 -14.12
CA GLU A 1 -13.20 -8.38 -13.51
C GLU A 1 -13.84 -7.74 -12.27
N TRP A 2 -14.63 -6.67 -12.40
CA TRP A 2 -15.10 -5.78 -11.30
C TRP A 2 -16.13 -6.37 -10.31
N ASN A 3 -16.33 -7.69 -10.33
CA ASN A 3 -17.14 -8.39 -9.33
C ASN A 3 -16.32 -9.31 -8.42
N ILE A 4 -15.24 -9.90 -8.93
CA ILE A 4 -14.52 -10.99 -8.23
C ILE A 4 -13.00 -10.96 -8.43
N GLU A 5 -12.50 -10.44 -9.55
CA GLU A 5 -11.07 -10.49 -9.83
C GLU A 5 -10.37 -9.39 -9.05
N ALA A 6 -9.20 -9.70 -8.48
CA ALA A 6 -8.35 -8.70 -7.85
C ALA A 6 -7.70 -7.80 -8.91
N MET A 7 -6.93 -8.38 -9.83
CA MET A 7 -6.10 -7.63 -10.78
C MET A 7 -6.87 -7.17 -12.01
N GLY A 8 -7.55 -8.09 -12.69
CA GLY A 8 -8.30 -7.84 -13.91
C GLY A 8 -7.52 -7.21 -15.09
N PRO A 9 -8.03 -7.29 -16.32
CA PRO A 9 -7.35 -6.73 -17.49
C PRO A 9 -7.42 -5.20 -17.60
N THR A 10 -8.39 -4.53 -16.97
CA THR A 10 -8.63 -3.09 -17.14
C THR A 10 -8.30 -2.25 -15.91
N LYS A 11 -8.34 -2.80 -14.68
CA LYS A 11 -8.18 -2.03 -13.44
C LYS A 11 -6.89 -1.23 -13.38
N ARG A 12 -5.77 -1.79 -13.86
CA ARG A 12 -4.48 -1.09 -13.85
C ARG A 12 -4.54 0.22 -14.65
N HIS A 13 -5.17 0.21 -15.82
CA HIS A 13 -5.36 1.42 -16.63
C HIS A 13 -6.26 2.44 -15.92
N TYR A 14 -7.37 2.00 -15.31
CA TYR A 14 -8.25 2.90 -14.54
C TYR A 14 -7.55 3.50 -13.32
N ALA A 15 -6.79 2.70 -12.57
CA ALA A 15 -5.99 3.15 -11.44
C ALA A 15 -4.91 4.15 -11.86
N GLY A 16 -4.18 3.86 -12.95
CA GLY A 16 -3.19 4.75 -13.53
C GLY A 16 -3.78 6.09 -13.98
N ARG A 17 -4.98 6.09 -14.57
CA ARG A 17 -5.70 7.34 -14.95
C ARG A 17 -6.18 8.11 -13.73
N LEU A 18 -6.74 7.42 -12.73
CA LEU A 18 -7.21 8.03 -11.49
C LEU A 18 -6.05 8.73 -10.76
N ILE A 19 -4.96 8.01 -10.47
CA ILE A 19 -3.83 8.56 -9.73
C ILE A 19 -3.23 9.77 -10.46
N ARG A 20 -3.07 9.69 -11.79
CA ARG A 20 -2.52 10.79 -12.60
C ARG A 20 -3.39 12.04 -12.63
N LYS A 21 -4.72 11.90 -12.56
CA LYS A 21 -5.64 13.05 -12.46
C LYS A 21 -5.64 13.66 -11.05
N LEU A 22 -5.42 12.85 -10.02
CA LEU A 22 -5.36 13.30 -8.63
C LEU A 22 -4.02 13.95 -8.26
N THR A 23 -2.90 13.46 -8.82
CA THR A 23 -1.55 13.99 -8.56
C THR A 23 -1.43 15.51 -8.68
N PRO A 24 -1.89 16.19 -9.75
CA PRO A 24 -1.79 17.66 -9.84
C PRO A 24 -2.68 18.41 -8.83
N LEU A 25 -3.70 17.76 -8.26
CA LEU A 25 -4.57 18.35 -7.24
C LEU A 25 -3.97 18.24 -5.83
N TRP A 26 -3.27 17.13 -5.55
CA TRP A 26 -2.87 16.75 -4.19
C TRP A 26 -1.37 16.80 -3.94
N ALA A 27 -0.57 16.56 -4.97
CA ALA A 27 0.82 16.14 -4.85
C ALA A 27 1.68 16.79 -5.95
N HIS A 28 1.77 18.12 -5.90
CA HIS A 28 2.55 18.87 -6.87
C HIS A 28 4.03 18.45 -6.83
N GLY A 29 4.62 18.17 -7.99
CA GLY A 29 6.02 17.71 -8.09
C GLY A 29 6.25 16.27 -7.61
N ALA A 30 5.20 15.43 -7.58
CA ALA A 30 5.33 14.04 -7.17
C ALA A 30 6.00 13.14 -8.22
N ALA A 31 6.79 12.18 -7.73
CA ALA A 31 7.18 11.01 -8.53
C ALA A 31 6.07 9.95 -8.47
N LEU A 32 5.79 9.32 -9.61
CA LEU A 32 4.89 8.17 -9.70
C LEU A 32 5.69 6.87 -9.78
N THR A 33 5.42 5.94 -8.87
CA THR A 33 6.07 4.63 -8.82
C THR A 33 5.05 3.51 -9.01
N TYR A 34 5.46 2.46 -9.71
CA TYR A 34 4.66 1.27 -10.01
C TYR A 34 5.34 0.06 -9.37
N ASN A 35 4.76 -0.50 -8.33
CA ASN A 35 5.41 -1.48 -7.47
C ASN A 35 4.59 -2.76 -7.40
N MET A 36 5.22 -3.84 -6.93
CA MET A 36 4.50 -5.04 -6.53
C MET A 36 3.86 -4.82 -5.16
N GLY A 37 2.56 -5.01 -5.09
CA GLY A 37 1.76 -5.02 -3.87
C GLY A 37 1.69 -6.40 -3.22
N LYS A 38 0.61 -6.65 -2.48
CA LYS A 38 0.43 -7.89 -1.71
C LYS A 38 0.37 -9.12 -2.63
N HIS A 39 0.89 -10.23 -2.14
CA HIS A 39 0.78 -11.56 -2.77
C HIS A 39 -0.04 -12.47 -1.87
N TYR A 40 -1.19 -12.95 -2.36
CA TYR A 40 -2.04 -13.85 -1.60
C TYR A 40 -1.81 -15.31 -2.00
N PRO A 41 -1.96 -16.28 -1.06
CA PRO A 41 -1.87 -17.70 -1.38
C PRO A 41 -2.80 -18.09 -2.52
N GLY A 42 -2.27 -18.82 -3.52
CA GLY A 42 -3.00 -19.25 -4.70
C GLY A 42 -2.95 -18.29 -5.90
N GLU A 43 -2.50 -17.03 -5.72
CA GLU A 43 -2.24 -16.13 -6.83
C GLU A 43 -0.87 -16.43 -7.47
N GLN A 44 -0.79 -16.42 -8.80
CA GLN A 44 0.45 -16.73 -9.53
C GLN A 44 1.46 -15.58 -9.50
N LEU A 45 0.98 -14.34 -9.41
CA LEU A 45 1.78 -13.11 -9.38
C LEU A 45 1.29 -12.23 -8.23
N PRO A 46 2.19 -11.45 -7.59
CA PRO A 46 1.78 -10.42 -6.67
C PRO A 46 0.97 -9.35 -7.41
N ARG A 47 0.11 -8.66 -6.66
CA ARG A 47 -0.71 -7.59 -7.20
C ARG A 47 0.14 -6.37 -7.57
N TRP A 48 -0.39 -5.43 -8.37
CA TRP A 48 0.28 -4.14 -8.61
C TRP A 48 -0.08 -3.13 -7.52
N SER A 49 0.71 -2.07 -7.37
CA SER A 49 0.39 -0.90 -6.57
C SER A 49 1.00 0.33 -7.23
N ILE A 50 0.27 1.44 -7.27
CA ILE A 50 0.74 2.69 -7.88
C ILE A 50 0.76 3.75 -6.80
N HIS A 51 1.88 4.43 -6.61
CA HIS A 51 2.05 5.44 -5.57
C HIS A 51 2.46 6.78 -6.19
N ALA A 52 2.02 7.87 -5.56
CA ALA A 52 2.54 9.20 -5.78
C ALA A 52 3.29 9.65 -4.53
N HIS A 53 4.55 10.06 -4.67
CA HIS A 53 5.41 10.51 -3.57
C HIS A 53 5.83 11.96 -3.77
N TRP A 54 5.62 12.82 -2.78
CA TRP A 54 6.01 14.23 -2.79
C TRP A 54 6.53 14.68 -1.42
N ARG A 55 7.21 15.82 -1.38
CA ARG A 55 7.77 16.35 -0.14
C ARG A 55 6.78 17.28 0.56
N GLU A 56 6.75 17.18 1.89
CA GLU A 56 5.94 18.07 2.73
C GLU A 56 6.40 19.54 2.62
N ASP A 57 7.69 19.77 2.37
CA ASP A 57 8.28 21.12 2.20
C ASP A 57 7.94 21.80 0.86
N GLY A 58 7.23 21.12 -0.04
CA GLY A 58 6.80 21.63 -1.33
C GLY A 58 7.89 21.65 -2.42
N GLU A 59 9.12 21.22 -2.13
CA GLU A 59 10.12 21.00 -3.17
C GLU A 59 9.75 19.77 -4.03
N PRO A 60 9.98 19.80 -5.35
CA PRO A 60 9.59 18.69 -6.22
C PRO A 60 10.48 17.46 -5.95
N VAL A 61 9.84 16.29 -5.87
CA VAL A 61 10.53 14.99 -6.00
C VAL A 61 10.85 14.73 -7.48
N TRP A 62 9.93 15.11 -8.36
CA TRP A 62 10.05 15.02 -9.81
C TRP A 62 9.60 16.35 -10.43
N ARG A 63 10.45 16.95 -11.27
CA ARG A 63 10.28 18.29 -11.85
C ARG A 63 9.44 18.29 -13.13
N ASP A 64 9.63 17.34 -14.04
CA ASP A 64 8.91 17.28 -15.32
C ASP A 64 8.00 16.04 -15.43
N PRO A 65 6.70 16.16 -15.09
CA PRO A 65 5.76 15.06 -15.18
C PRO A 65 5.62 14.43 -16.58
N ALA A 66 6.03 15.13 -17.66
CA ALA A 66 6.00 14.60 -19.01
C ALA A 66 6.99 13.44 -19.22
N LEU A 67 8.02 13.34 -18.38
CA LEU A 67 9.01 12.25 -18.39
C LEU A 67 8.54 10.99 -17.64
N LEU A 68 7.42 11.03 -16.93
CA LEU A 68 6.85 9.84 -16.27
C LEU A 68 5.89 9.12 -17.23
N ALA A 69 6.23 7.90 -17.62
CA ALA A 69 5.40 7.06 -18.50
C ALA A 69 4.14 6.53 -17.78
N SER A 70 3.06 6.37 -18.54
CA SER A 70 1.80 5.77 -18.12
C SER A 70 1.59 4.41 -18.79
N ASP A 71 0.65 3.62 -18.27
CA ASP A 71 0.22 2.37 -18.93
C ASP A 71 -0.45 2.58 -20.30
N ASP A 72 -0.81 3.83 -20.64
CA ASP A 72 -1.37 4.20 -21.95
C ASP A 72 -0.30 4.75 -22.93
N ASP A 73 0.93 4.98 -22.45
CA ASP A 73 2.04 5.43 -23.30
C ASP A 73 2.65 4.29 -24.11
N LYS A 74 3.31 4.64 -25.22
CA LYS A 74 4.09 3.72 -26.05
C LYS A 74 5.40 4.39 -26.47
N ASP A 75 6.45 3.60 -26.52
CA ASP A 75 7.77 4.01 -27.02
C ASP A 75 8.42 2.79 -27.72
N ASP A 76 9.66 2.89 -28.20
CA ASP A 76 10.38 1.87 -28.97
C ASP A 76 11.71 1.41 -28.32
N ALA A 77 11.90 1.69 -27.03
CA ALA A 77 13.13 1.38 -26.31
C ALA A 77 13.45 -0.12 -26.35
N GLN A 78 14.73 -0.44 -26.51
CA GLN A 78 15.26 -1.80 -26.51
C GLN A 78 16.29 -1.99 -25.40
N ALA A 79 16.73 -3.23 -25.17
CA ALA A 79 17.72 -3.55 -24.13
C ALA A 79 19.02 -2.74 -24.26
N LYS A 80 19.45 -2.41 -25.49
CA LYS A 80 20.61 -1.54 -25.76
C LYS A 80 20.41 -0.11 -25.25
N ASP A 81 19.18 0.40 -25.26
CA ASP A 81 18.83 1.75 -24.80
C ASP A 81 18.79 1.77 -23.27
N ALA A 82 18.26 0.69 -22.66
CA ALA A 82 18.34 0.47 -21.22
C ALA A 82 19.79 0.37 -20.71
N ALA A 83 20.68 -0.29 -21.45
CA ALA A 83 22.10 -0.36 -21.12
C ALA A 83 22.78 1.02 -21.13
N LYS A 84 22.57 1.79 -22.20
CA LYS A 84 23.10 3.17 -22.28
C LYS A 84 22.53 4.08 -21.19
N PHE A 85 21.24 3.92 -20.87
CA PHE A 85 20.60 4.66 -19.79
C PHE A 85 21.26 4.33 -18.43
N ALA A 86 21.48 3.04 -18.15
CA ALA A 86 22.14 2.59 -16.93
C ALA A 86 23.60 3.07 -16.82
N GLU A 87 24.35 3.06 -17.93
CA GLU A 87 25.72 3.60 -18.00
C GLU A 87 25.74 5.11 -17.71
N ALA A 88 24.87 5.88 -18.34
CA ALA A 88 24.75 7.33 -18.11
C ALA A 88 24.31 7.65 -16.68
N LEU A 89 23.41 6.85 -16.10
CA LEU A 89 23.02 6.96 -14.70
C LEU A 89 24.20 6.66 -13.77
N ALA A 90 25.00 5.63 -14.05
CA ALA A 90 26.21 5.33 -13.29
C ALA A 90 27.20 6.52 -13.30
N GLU A 91 27.48 7.11 -14.48
CA GLU A 91 28.35 8.30 -14.57
C GLU A 91 27.84 9.46 -13.71
N ARG A 92 26.52 9.72 -13.74
CA ARG A 92 25.86 10.79 -12.99
C ARG A 92 25.93 10.56 -11.48
N LEU A 93 25.81 9.32 -11.03
CA LEU A 93 25.99 8.91 -9.63
C LEU A 93 27.46 8.87 -9.21
N GLN A 94 28.39 9.20 -10.11
CA GLN A 94 29.82 9.04 -9.89
C GLN A 94 30.14 7.57 -9.55
N ILE A 95 29.81 6.68 -10.47
CA ILE A 95 30.17 5.27 -10.48
C ILE A 95 30.76 4.92 -11.84
N ASP A 96 31.74 4.01 -11.88
CA ASP A 96 32.32 3.51 -13.13
C ASP A 96 31.23 2.80 -13.97
N PRO A 97 30.91 3.29 -15.19
CA PRO A 97 29.92 2.66 -16.07
C PRO A 97 30.26 1.21 -16.42
N GLY A 98 31.53 0.83 -16.37
CA GLY A 98 31.98 -0.55 -16.57
C GLY A 98 31.48 -1.54 -15.50
N LEU A 99 30.85 -1.05 -14.42
CA LEU A 99 30.20 -1.86 -13.39
C LEU A 99 28.73 -2.19 -13.69
N VAL A 100 28.17 -1.67 -14.80
CA VAL A 100 26.85 -2.07 -15.29
C VAL A 100 26.94 -3.46 -15.91
N ASN A 101 26.20 -4.42 -15.35
CA ASN A 101 26.22 -5.82 -15.76
C ASN A 101 25.01 -6.12 -16.68
N PRO A 102 25.21 -6.71 -17.87
CA PRO A 102 24.10 -7.19 -18.68
C PRO A 102 23.40 -8.38 -18.02
N ALA A 103 22.07 -8.35 -17.97
CA ALA A 103 21.21 -9.43 -17.49
C ALA A 103 20.67 -10.27 -18.66
N TYR A 104 20.69 -11.58 -18.53
CA TYR A 104 20.19 -12.51 -19.54
C TYR A 104 19.12 -13.43 -18.96
N GLU A 105 18.15 -13.83 -19.78
CA GLU A 105 17.27 -14.94 -19.44
C GLU A 105 18.09 -16.24 -19.30
N ASP A 106 17.71 -17.12 -18.37
CA ASP A 106 18.42 -18.39 -18.16
C ASP A 106 18.24 -19.34 -19.36
N ILE A 107 19.22 -19.30 -20.25
CA ILE A 107 19.27 -20.10 -21.49
C ILE A 107 19.15 -21.59 -21.18
N HIS A 108 19.82 -22.07 -20.14
CA HIS A 108 19.83 -23.49 -19.80
C HIS A 108 18.45 -23.95 -19.32
N TYR A 109 17.79 -23.14 -18.50
CA TYR A 109 16.43 -23.40 -18.07
C TYR A 109 15.47 -23.44 -19.27
N TYR A 110 15.48 -22.44 -20.15
CA TYR A 110 14.52 -22.37 -21.24
C TYR A 110 14.75 -23.42 -22.34
N LEU A 111 16.00 -23.79 -22.64
CA LEU A 111 16.29 -24.92 -23.53
C LEU A 111 15.83 -26.26 -22.93
N TRP A 112 16.03 -26.45 -21.62
CA TRP A 112 15.49 -27.62 -20.93
C TRP A 112 13.95 -27.64 -20.96
N ARG A 113 13.29 -26.49 -20.78
CA ARG A 113 11.82 -26.38 -20.89
C ARG A 113 11.33 -26.71 -22.29
N GLU A 114 11.96 -26.16 -23.33
CA GLU A 114 11.62 -26.43 -24.73
C GLU A 114 11.74 -27.93 -25.04
N HIS A 115 12.82 -28.59 -24.61
CA HIS A 115 13.00 -30.03 -24.82
C HIS A 115 11.91 -30.90 -24.19
N ARG A 116 11.22 -30.39 -23.16
CA ARG A 116 10.11 -31.09 -22.49
C ARG A 116 8.76 -30.84 -23.13
N LEU A 117 8.67 -29.98 -24.14
CA LEU A 117 7.44 -29.78 -24.90
C LEU A 117 7.09 -31.05 -25.70
N PRO A 118 5.79 -31.29 -25.96
CA PRO A 118 5.38 -32.35 -26.88
C PRO A 118 6.14 -32.28 -28.21
N ALA A 119 6.53 -33.43 -28.77
CA ALA A 119 7.38 -33.50 -29.96
C ALA A 119 6.79 -32.82 -31.23
N ASN A 120 5.51 -32.48 -31.21
CA ASN A 120 4.78 -31.85 -32.30
C ASN A 120 4.44 -30.37 -32.05
N VAL A 121 5.00 -29.73 -31.03
CA VAL A 121 4.84 -28.29 -30.77
C VAL A 121 6.20 -27.60 -30.72
N VAL A 122 6.22 -26.32 -31.07
CA VAL A 122 7.41 -25.43 -30.97
C VAL A 122 7.23 -24.46 -29.81
N ALA A 123 8.30 -23.87 -29.31
CA ALA A 123 8.25 -22.98 -28.13
C ALA A 123 7.31 -21.79 -28.33
N GLU A 124 7.26 -21.23 -29.54
CA GLU A 124 6.41 -20.10 -29.92
C GLU A 124 4.92 -20.44 -29.95
N ASP A 125 4.56 -21.73 -30.05
CA ASP A 125 3.19 -22.25 -29.98
C ASP A 125 3.11 -23.47 -29.05
N ALA A 126 3.64 -23.33 -27.83
CA ALA A 126 3.87 -24.43 -26.88
C ALA A 126 2.60 -25.20 -26.42
N LYS A 127 1.39 -24.82 -26.85
CA LYS A 127 0.07 -25.38 -26.48
C LYS A 127 -0.07 -25.75 -24.98
N LEU A 128 0.57 -24.98 -24.10
CA LEU A 128 0.48 -25.20 -22.66
C LEU A 128 -0.91 -24.82 -22.13
N ARG A 129 -1.34 -25.52 -21.08
CA ARG A 129 -2.60 -25.21 -20.37
C ARG A 129 -2.52 -23.89 -19.62
N ASP A 130 -1.36 -23.58 -19.05
CA ASP A 130 -1.08 -22.28 -18.42
C ASP A 130 -0.83 -21.24 -19.52
N GLU A 131 -1.71 -20.25 -19.61
CA GLU A 131 -1.62 -19.20 -20.62
C GLU A 131 -0.46 -18.23 -20.38
N LEU A 132 -0.12 -17.94 -19.12
CA LEU A 132 0.97 -17.04 -18.76
C LEU A 132 2.31 -17.69 -19.10
N GLU A 133 2.46 -18.97 -18.76
CA GLU A 133 3.66 -19.73 -19.11
C GLU A 133 3.86 -19.84 -20.63
N ARG A 134 2.78 -20.09 -21.38
CA ARG A 134 2.82 -20.10 -22.85
C ARG A 134 3.30 -18.77 -23.42
N LYS A 135 2.76 -17.65 -22.92
CA LYS A 135 3.15 -16.29 -23.35
C LYS A 135 4.61 -16.00 -23.02
N ARG A 136 5.10 -16.44 -21.85
CA ARG A 136 6.51 -16.30 -21.44
C ARG A 136 7.45 -17.02 -22.40
N LEU A 137 7.21 -18.30 -22.67
CA LEU A 137 8.04 -19.07 -23.59
C LEU A 137 8.09 -18.41 -24.97
N ALA A 138 6.95 -18.04 -25.53
CA ALA A 138 6.91 -17.35 -26.82
C ALA A 138 7.71 -16.04 -26.82
N LYS A 139 7.61 -15.24 -25.75
CA LYS A 139 8.34 -13.97 -25.60
C LYS A 139 9.86 -14.19 -25.54
N VAL A 140 10.31 -15.09 -24.68
CA VAL A 140 11.75 -15.35 -24.44
C VAL A 140 12.43 -15.88 -25.71
N PHE A 141 11.81 -16.82 -26.43
CA PHE A 141 12.36 -17.34 -27.67
C PHE A 141 12.33 -16.32 -28.81
N ALA A 142 11.29 -15.49 -28.91
CA ALA A 142 11.22 -14.42 -29.91
C ALA A 142 12.27 -13.31 -29.68
N GLN A 143 12.64 -13.05 -28.43
CA GLN A 143 13.67 -12.07 -28.06
C GLN A 143 15.10 -12.58 -28.37
N GLY A 144 15.30 -13.89 -28.41
CA GLY A 144 16.60 -14.53 -28.58
C GLY A 144 17.31 -14.73 -27.24
N LEU A 145 17.63 -15.99 -26.92
CA LEU A 145 18.21 -16.39 -25.62
C LEU A 145 19.61 -15.79 -25.34
N ALA A 146 20.35 -15.41 -26.37
CA ALA A 146 21.71 -14.86 -26.22
C ALA A 146 21.72 -13.32 -26.05
N GLU A 147 20.59 -12.65 -26.19
CA GLU A 147 20.50 -11.20 -26.09
C GLU A 147 20.26 -10.77 -24.63
N PRO A 148 20.92 -9.69 -24.16
CA PRO A 148 20.63 -9.15 -22.85
C PRO A 148 19.21 -8.58 -22.83
N VAL A 149 18.52 -8.78 -21.71
CA VAL A 149 17.14 -8.30 -21.51
C VAL A 149 17.07 -7.04 -20.64
N GLY A 150 18.17 -6.69 -19.99
CA GLY A 150 18.33 -5.43 -19.25
C GLY A 150 19.73 -5.30 -18.64
N SER A 151 19.88 -4.32 -17.75
CA SER A 151 21.15 -3.90 -17.19
C SER A 151 21.04 -3.71 -15.69
N VAL A 152 22.05 -4.14 -14.95
CA VAL A 152 22.05 -4.16 -13.49
C VAL A 152 23.30 -3.48 -12.96
N LEU A 153 23.11 -2.46 -12.13
CA LEU A 153 24.15 -1.72 -11.44
C LEU A 153 24.10 -2.07 -9.95
N PRO A 154 25.05 -2.86 -9.43
CA PRO A 154 25.19 -3.06 -7.99
C PRO A 154 25.38 -1.71 -7.32
N LEU A 155 24.54 -1.38 -6.36
CA LEU A 155 24.44 -0.02 -5.84
C LEU A 155 24.05 -0.05 -4.37
N ARG A 156 24.84 0.59 -3.52
CA ARG A 156 24.51 0.90 -2.13
C ARG A 156 24.99 2.29 -1.75
N ARG A 157 24.50 2.80 -0.63
CA ARG A 157 25.03 4.00 0.00
C ARG A 157 26.08 3.61 1.06
N VAL A 158 27.14 4.40 1.17
CA VAL A 158 28.14 4.31 2.24
C VAL A 158 28.48 5.68 2.78
N VAL A 159 28.94 5.74 4.04
CA VAL A 159 29.49 6.95 4.65
C VAL A 159 31.01 6.82 4.68
N GLU A 160 31.70 7.64 3.88
CA GLU A 160 33.16 7.67 3.79
C GLU A 160 33.63 9.09 4.11
N ASP A 161 34.57 9.24 5.04
CA ASP A 161 35.06 10.54 5.54
C ASP A 161 33.94 11.50 6.01
N GLY A 162 32.86 10.95 6.56
CA GLY A 162 31.68 11.72 7.00
C GLY A 162 30.79 12.23 5.86
N GLN A 163 31.07 11.84 4.60
CA GLN A 163 30.24 12.15 3.44
C GLN A 163 29.51 10.90 2.97
N ARG A 164 28.21 11.06 2.69
CA ARG A 164 27.42 10.01 2.03
C ARG A 164 27.82 9.93 0.56
N ARG A 165 28.14 8.72 0.08
CA ARG A 165 28.56 8.46 -1.32
C ARG A 165 27.93 7.17 -1.84
N TRP A 166 27.70 7.13 -3.14
CA TRP A 166 27.32 5.89 -3.81
C TRP A 166 28.52 4.97 -3.95
N GLN A 167 28.31 3.69 -3.70
CA GLN A 167 29.30 2.65 -3.90
C GLN A 167 28.71 1.53 -4.77
N SER A 168 29.54 1.03 -5.67
CA SER A 168 29.23 -0.10 -6.54
C SER A 168 30.30 -1.18 -6.44
N GLY A 169 29.96 -2.37 -6.91
CA GLY A 169 30.79 -3.56 -6.90
C GLY A 169 30.64 -4.35 -8.20
N LYS A 170 31.71 -4.99 -8.66
CA LYS A 170 31.62 -5.95 -9.74
C LYS A 170 31.02 -7.24 -9.19
N TRP A 171 29.98 -7.73 -9.84
CA TRP A 171 29.45 -9.06 -9.53
C TRP A 171 30.23 -10.12 -10.28
N PHE A 172 30.66 -11.14 -9.54
CA PHE A 172 31.41 -12.26 -10.08
C PHE A 172 30.53 -13.51 -10.06
N PHE A 173 30.29 -14.07 -11.25
CA PHE A 173 29.54 -15.32 -11.43
C PHE A 173 30.48 -16.39 -11.96
N ARG A 174 30.16 -17.67 -11.71
CA ARG A 174 30.98 -18.81 -12.18
C ARG A 174 31.18 -18.81 -13.69
N ASP A 175 30.10 -18.56 -14.44
CA ASP A 175 30.12 -18.57 -15.91
C ASP A 175 30.37 -17.19 -16.51
N SER A 176 30.77 -16.20 -15.69
CA SER A 176 30.97 -14.79 -16.08
C SER A 176 29.73 -14.08 -16.66
N VAL A 177 28.59 -14.76 -16.72
CA VAL A 177 27.30 -14.26 -17.21
C VAL A 177 26.31 -14.27 -16.05
N MET A 178 25.47 -13.23 -15.98
CA MET A 178 24.40 -13.11 -15.00
C MET A 178 23.08 -13.59 -15.62
N PHE A 179 22.72 -14.85 -15.32
CA PHE A 179 21.41 -15.40 -15.66
C PHE A 179 20.37 -15.03 -14.60
N LEU A 180 19.26 -14.47 -15.04
CA LEU A 180 18.12 -14.14 -14.18
C LEU A 180 17.41 -15.41 -13.71
N VAL A 181 16.83 -15.34 -12.51
CA VAL A 181 15.87 -16.34 -12.05
C VAL A 181 14.68 -16.35 -13.03
N PRO A 182 14.28 -17.51 -13.58
CA PRO A 182 13.19 -17.59 -14.56
C PRO A 182 11.86 -17.05 -14.01
N GLY A 183 11.18 -16.18 -14.75
CA GLY A 183 9.91 -15.58 -14.32
C GLY A 183 9.46 -14.40 -15.17
N ASP A 184 8.27 -13.87 -14.87
CA ASP A 184 7.69 -12.70 -15.57
C ASP A 184 7.86 -11.38 -14.81
N SER A 185 8.38 -11.43 -13.57
CA SER A 185 8.61 -10.24 -12.75
C SER A 185 9.69 -9.32 -13.38
N PRO A 186 9.72 -8.03 -12.99
CA PRO A 186 10.85 -7.16 -13.28
C PRO A 186 12.21 -7.82 -12.97
N ILE A 187 13.23 -7.54 -13.77
CA ILE A 187 14.56 -8.16 -13.63
C ILE A 187 15.15 -7.89 -12.24
N GLY A 188 14.82 -6.76 -11.62
CA GLY A 188 15.25 -6.42 -10.25
C GLY A 188 14.75 -7.39 -9.16
N LEU A 189 13.65 -8.11 -9.41
CA LEU A 189 13.15 -9.20 -8.54
C LEU A 189 13.62 -10.59 -8.97
N ARG A 190 14.35 -10.68 -10.09
CA ARG A 190 14.86 -11.92 -10.67
C ARG A 190 16.39 -11.99 -10.60
N LEU A 191 17.01 -11.12 -9.80
CA LEU A 191 18.47 -11.10 -9.63
C LEU A 191 18.95 -12.38 -8.92
N PRO A 192 19.98 -13.07 -9.42
CA PRO A 192 20.47 -14.32 -8.85
C PRO A 192 21.39 -14.07 -7.64
N LEU A 193 20.88 -13.42 -6.59
CA LEU A 193 21.68 -12.98 -5.43
C LEU A 193 22.38 -14.13 -4.70
N GLU A 194 21.80 -15.34 -4.71
CA GLU A 194 22.41 -16.55 -4.14
C GLU A 194 23.63 -17.05 -4.91
N SER A 195 23.79 -16.63 -6.17
CA SER A 195 24.95 -16.98 -7.01
C SER A 195 26.14 -16.05 -6.82
N LEU A 196 25.97 -14.97 -6.05
CA LEU A 196 27.06 -14.05 -5.71
C LEU A 196 28.07 -14.73 -4.76
N PRO A 197 29.33 -14.26 -4.70
CA PRO A 197 30.32 -14.73 -3.74
C PRO A 197 29.74 -14.80 -2.32
N TRP A 198 30.00 -15.91 -1.64
CA TRP A 198 29.40 -16.21 -0.34
C TRP A 198 29.99 -15.33 0.77
N ALA A 199 29.17 -14.99 1.74
CA ALA A 199 29.57 -14.45 3.04
C ALA A 199 28.59 -14.97 4.09
N ASP A 200 29.05 -15.11 5.34
CA ASP A 200 28.16 -15.43 6.44
C ASP A 200 27.12 -14.29 6.59
N PRO A 201 25.81 -14.59 6.68
CA PRO A 201 24.79 -13.56 6.87
C PRO A 201 25.06 -12.62 8.05
N ASP A 202 25.66 -13.12 9.13
CA ASP A 202 26.00 -12.32 10.31
C ASP A 202 27.16 -11.34 10.07
N HIS A 203 27.94 -11.56 8.99
CA HIS A 203 29.05 -10.70 8.57
C HIS A 203 28.66 -9.71 7.46
N ILE A 204 27.45 -9.80 6.90
CA ILE A 204 26.98 -8.86 5.88
C ILE A 204 26.51 -7.58 6.60
N GLU A 205 27.11 -6.46 6.23
CA GLU A 205 26.65 -5.16 6.71
C GLU A 205 25.27 -4.84 6.12
N ILE A 206 24.27 -4.75 7.00
CA ILE A 206 22.91 -4.34 6.66
C ILE A 206 22.68 -2.95 7.26
N GLU A 207 22.26 -2.01 6.41
CA GLU A 207 21.86 -0.69 6.87
C GLU A 207 20.51 -0.80 7.63
N ALA A 208 20.44 -0.18 8.80
CA ALA A 208 19.29 -0.29 9.68
C ALA A 208 18.23 0.78 9.35
N GLU A 209 16.96 0.43 9.48
CA GLU A 209 15.86 1.39 9.42
C GLU A 209 15.99 2.45 10.54
N ILE A 210 15.70 3.70 10.19
CA ILE A 210 15.69 4.80 11.15
C ILE A 210 14.43 4.69 12.01
N ASP A 211 14.58 4.76 13.34
CA ASP A 211 13.44 4.77 14.27
C ASP A 211 12.52 5.98 13.97
N PRO A 212 11.20 5.80 13.81
CA PRO A 212 10.26 6.91 13.60
C PRO A 212 10.26 7.98 14.70
N PHE A 213 10.78 7.66 15.90
CA PHE A 213 10.95 8.61 17.00
C PHE A 213 12.31 9.34 17.01
N ALA A 214 13.23 8.98 16.10
CA ALA A 214 14.53 9.64 16.02
C ALA A 214 14.39 11.07 15.48
N PRO A 215 15.19 12.04 15.96
CA PRO A 215 15.21 13.39 15.42
C PRO A 215 15.72 13.38 13.97
N ARG A 216 15.17 14.26 13.15
CA ARG A 216 15.48 14.37 11.72
C ARG A 216 15.85 15.80 11.36
N GLU A 217 16.81 15.93 10.45
CA GLU A 217 17.21 17.22 9.89
C GLU A 217 16.32 17.57 8.68
N GLU A 218 16.38 18.81 8.19
CA GLU A 218 15.67 19.18 6.96
C GLU A 218 16.23 18.45 5.75
N LEU A 219 15.36 18.09 4.80
CA LEU A 219 15.79 17.47 3.54
C LEU A 219 16.59 18.46 2.69
N PRO A 220 17.63 18.01 1.95
CA PRO A 220 18.32 18.86 0.98
C PRO A 220 17.35 19.42 -0.07
N LYS A 221 17.42 20.73 -0.34
CA LYS A 221 16.53 21.40 -1.31
C LYS A 221 16.87 21.10 -2.76
N LYS A 222 18.16 20.85 -3.04
CA LYS A 222 18.66 20.55 -4.39
C LYS A 222 19.67 19.44 -4.33
N PHE A 223 19.54 18.49 -5.24
CA PHE A 223 20.58 17.52 -5.55
C PHE A 223 21.31 18.04 -6.79
N GLU A 224 22.54 18.52 -6.61
CA GLU A 224 23.34 19.03 -7.71
C GLU A 224 24.19 17.91 -8.31
N PHE A 225 23.82 17.47 -9.51
CA PHE A 225 24.64 16.56 -10.31
C PHE A 225 25.52 17.34 -11.28
N LYS A 226 26.74 16.86 -11.51
CA LYS A 226 27.60 17.43 -12.55
C LYS A 226 26.97 17.12 -13.91
N ARG A 227 26.57 18.15 -14.66
CA ARG A 227 26.12 17.99 -16.05
C ARG A 227 27.22 17.31 -16.87
N LEU A 228 26.89 16.19 -17.49
CA LEU A 228 27.69 15.54 -18.52
C LEU A 228 27.69 16.43 -19.79
N ARG A 229 28.48 17.50 -19.82
CA ARG A 229 28.73 18.23 -21.08
C ARG A 229 29.94 17.62 -21.77
N THR A 230 29.71 17.21 -23.01
CA THR A 230 30.67 16.96 -24.10
C THR A 230 32.10 17.37 -23.76
N ALA A 231 32.96 16.35 -23.66
CA ALA A 231 34.39 16.43 -23.45
C ALA A 231 35.00 17.72 -24.03
N ALA A 232 35.41 18.63 -23.15
CA ALA A 232 36.56 19.47 -23.45
C ALA A 232 37.77 18.53 -23.51
N PRO A 233 38.66 18.63 -24.52
CA PRO A 233 39.87 17.82 -24.55
C PRO A 233 40.73 18.22 -23.35
N GLY A 234 40.65 17.42 -22.27
CA GLY A 234 41.28 17.70 -20.98
C GLY A 234 40.37 17.62 -19.75
N SER A 235 39.06 17.35 -19.87
CA SER A 235 38.17 17.04 -18.72
C SER A 235 37.73 15.57 -18.67
N SER A 236 38.49 14.69 -19.30
CA SER A 236 38.33 13.24 -19.21
C SER A 236 38.40 12.81 -17.75
N ILE A 237 37.42 12.05 -17.24
CA ILE A 237 37.54 10.77 -16.49
C ILE A 237 38.62 10.71 -15.36
N GLU A 238 39.23 11.82 -14.93
CA GLU A 238 40.43 11.84 -14.08
C GLU A 238 40.11 11.60 -12.59
N GLY A 239 38.82 11.59 -12.23
CA GLY A 239 38.34 11.18 -10.90
C GLY A 239 37.97 9.70 -10.79
N PHE A 240 37.76 9.01 -11.92
CA PHE A 240 37.47 7.57 -11.94
C PHE A 240 38.78 6.80 -12.08
N ARG A 241 39.32 6.34 -10.96
CA ARG A 241 40.20 5.17 -11.00
C ARG A 241 39.31 3.98 -10.73
N PRO A 242 39.02 3.12 -11.73
CA PRO A 242 38.46 1.80 -11.46
C PRO A 242 39.35 1.17 -10.39
N VAL A 243 38.83 1.00 -9.19
CA VAL A 243 39.55 0.27 -8.15
C VAL A 243 39.54 -1.17 -8.65
N PRO A 244 40.70 -1.78 -8.97
CA PRO A 244 40.73 -3.17 -9.41
C PRO A 244 40.08 -4.01 -8.31
N GLN A 245 38.98 -4.68 -8.63
CA GLN A 245 38.36 -5.64 -7.73
C GLN A 245 38.94 -7.00 -8.05
N ASP A 246 39.64 -7.56 -7.07
CA ASP A 246 40.20 -8.90 -7.18
C ASP A 246 39.07 -9.92 -7.36
N ALA A 247 39.34 -10.95 -8.17
CA ALA A 247 38.40 -12.05 -8.29
C ALA A 247 38.22 -12.75 -6.94
N PRO A 248 36.99 -13.20 -6.60
CA PRO A 248 36.74 -13.90 -5.35
C PRO A 248 37.60 -15.17 -5.26
N VAL A 249 38.14 -15.43 -4.07
CA VAL A 249 38.96 -16.61 -3.82
C VAL A 249 38.08 -17.73 -3.27
N VAL A 250 38.17 -18.92 -3.88
CA VAL A 250 37.39 -20.09 -3.44
C VAL A 250 37.68 -20.39 -1.97
N GLY A 251 36.62 -20.45 -1.16
CA GLY A 251 36.70 -20.72 0.28
C GLY A 251 36.94 -19.48 1.16
N LYS A 252 37.03 -18.28 0.58
CA LYS A 252 37.09 -17.01 1.30
C LYS A 252 35.74 -16.30 1.23
N GLU A 253 35.30 -15.71 2.34
CA GLU A 253 34.09 -14.89 2.38
C GLU A 253 34.30 -13.49 1.78
N GLU A 254 33.23 -12.93 1.21
CA GLU A 254 33.20 -11.57 0.64
C GLU A 254 32.10 -10.73 1.32
N PRO A 255 32.29 -10.31 2.60
CA PRO A 255 31.29 -9.54 3.35
C PRO A 255 31.09 -8.13 2.80
N GLY A 256 32.13 -7.53 2.20
CA GLY A 256 32.08 -6.17 1.63
C GLY A 256 31.43 -6.08 0.24
N LEU A 257 30.93 -7.19 -0.31
CA LEU A 257 30.28 -7.20 -1.63
C LEU A 257 28.97 -6.39 -1.58
N VAL A 258 28.77 -5.51 -2.56
CA VAL A 258 27.51 -4.79 -2.75
C VAL A 258 26.46 -5.77 -3.28
N ARG A 259 25.46 -6.15 -2.46
CA ARG A 259 24.44 -7.16 -2.81
C ARG A 259 23.12 -6.57 -3.28
N THR A 260 22.92 -5.28 -3.10
CA THR A 260 21.79 -4.52 -3.61
C THR A 260 22.09 -4.00 -5.00
N ALA A 261 21.09 -3.84 -5.85
CA ALA A 261 21.31 -3.34 -7.21
C ALA A 261 20.11 -2.57 -7.76
N LEU A 262 20.43 -1.52 -8.51
CA LEU A 262 19.49 -0.85 -9.41
C LEU A 262 19.44 -1.64 -10.71
N ALA A 263 18.26 -1.78 -11.29
CA ALA A 263 18.11 -2.41 -12.60
C ALA A 263 17.38 -1.50 -13.59
N VAL A 264 17.77 -1.58 -14.86
CA VAL A 264 17.14 -0.86 -15.96
C VAL A 264 16.78 -1.88 -17.04
N GLU A 265 15.53 -1.89 -17.45
CA GLU A 265 15.06 -2.78 -18.52
C GLU A 265 14.12 -2.03 -19.47
N ALA A 266 14.09 -2.47 -20.73
CA ALA A 266 13.08 -2.01 -21.67
C ALA A 266 11.95 -3.04 -21.72
N ARG A 267 10.74 -2.66 -21.29
CA ARG A 267 9.53 -3.49 -21.43
C ARG A 267 8.49 -2.76 -22.25
N ASP A 268 7.95 -3.47 -23.24
CA ASP A 268 6.92 -2.96 -24.14
C ASP A 268 7.30 -1.60 -24.77
N GLY A 269 8.61 -1.42 -25.01
CA GLY A 269 9.18 -0.21 -25.60
C GLY A 269 9.44 0.94 -24.62
N ILE A 270 9.16 0.80 -23.33
CA ILE A 270 9.38 1.83 -22.30
C ILE A 270 10.52 1.42 -21.37
N ILE A 271 11.34 2.40 -20.95
CA ILE A 271 12.39 2.19 -19.95
C ILE A 271 11.77 2.09 -18.56
N HIS A 272 12.03 1.00 -17.86
CA HIS A 272 11.72 0.79 -16.46
C HIS A 272 12.98 0.86 -15.63
N VAL A 273 12.95 1.63 -14.54
CA VAL A 273 14.04 1.76 -13.58
C VAL A 273 13.59 1.17 -12.25
N PHE A 274 14.20 0.05 -11.88
CA PHE A 274 13.95 -0.67 -10.65
C PHE A 274 14.91 -0.19 -9.56
N TYR A 275 14.36 0.46 -8.53
CA TYR A 275 15.10 0.97 -7.39
C TYR A 275 15.62 -0.19 -6.52
N PRO A 276 16.86 -0.11 -6.00
CA PRO A 276 17.33 -0.99 -4.92
C PRO A 276 16.66 -0.60 -3.58
N PRO A 277 16.74 -1.45 -2.54
CA PRO A 277 16.38 -1.03 -1.19
C PRO A 277 17.31 0.10 -0.72
N LEU A 278 16.71 1.17 -0.19
CA LEU A 278 17.38 2.34 0.40
C LEU A 278 16.76 2.63 1.76
N TYR A 279 17.58 3.09 2.71
CA TYR A 279 17.19 3.20 4.12
C TYR A 279 17.08 4.65 4.61
N ALA A 280 17.45 5.62 3.77
CA ALA A 280 17.29 7.04 4.06
C ALA A 280 16.58 7.78 2.91
N ALA A 281 15.67 8.69 3.28
CA ALA A 281 14.87 9.47 2.34
C ALA A 281 15.74 10.32 1.41
N GLU A 282 16.85 10.87 1.92
CA GLU A 282 17.77 11.70 1.13
C GLU A 282 18.38 10.92 -0.03
N ASP A 283 18.72 9.64 0.19
CA ASP A 283 19.36 8.80 -0.83
C ASP A 283 18.36 8.39 -1.92
N TRP A 284 17.10 8.15 -1.54
CA TRP A 284 16.02 7.89 -2.49
C TRP A 284 15.71 9.13 -3.35
N LEU A 285 15.68 10.31 -2.74
CA LEU A 285 15.46 11.58 -3.46
C LEU A 285 16.64 11.91 -4.39
N GLU A 286 17.88 11.71 -3.95
CA GLU A 286 19.08 11.89 -4.78
C GLU A 286 19.04 10.95 -5.99
N LEU A 287 18.75 9.66 -5.78
CA LEU A 287 18.65 8.69 -6.86
C LEU A 287 17.52 9.05 -7.84
N THR A 288 16.36 9.48 -7.33
CA THR A 288 15.21 9.89 -8.16
C THR A 288 15.54 11.11 -9.02
N ALA A 289 16.21 12.11 -8.44
CA ALA A 289 16.65 13.28 -9.19
C ALA A 289 17.70 12.91 -10.26
N ALA A 290 18.60 11.97 -9.97
CA ALA A 290 19.56 11.47 -10.95
C ALA A 290 18.88 10.71 -12.11
N ILE A 291 17.86 9.89 -11.81
CA ILE A 291 17.06 9.18 -12.82
C ILE A 291 16.32 10.18 -13.72
N GLU A 292 15.72 11.22 -13.13
CA GLU A 292 15.04 12.28 -13.88
C GLU A 292 15.99 13.00 -14.84
N ASP A 293 17.13 13.46 -14.35
CA ASP A 293 18.14 14.13 -15.19
C ASP A 293 18.66 13.20 -16.32
N THR A 294 18.64 11.88 -16.11
CA THR A 294 19.01 10.88 -17.13
C THR A 294 17.88 10.72 -18.17
N ALA A 295 16.63 10.70 -17.72
CA ALA A 295 15.45 10.63 -18.60
C ALA A 295 15.33 11.88 -19.49
N GLU A 296 15.58 13.06 -18.93
CA GLU A 296 15.60 14.33 -19.68
C GLU A 296 16.68 14.30 -20.77
N GLU A 297 17.89 13.84 -20.45
CA GLU A 297 19.00 13.71 -21.40
C GLU A 297 18.67 12.79 -22.58
N PHE A 298 18.01 11.66 -22.29
CA PHE A 298 17.63 10.68 -23.31
C PHE A 298 16.37 11.10 -24.09
N GLY A 299 15.62 12.09 -23.59
CA GLY A 299 14.35 12.52 -24.18
C GLY A 299 13.30 11.43 -24.19
N ARG A 300 13.34 10.49 -23.23
CA ARG A 300 12.44 9.34 -23.13
C ARG A 300 11.72 9.33 -21.79
N LYS A 301 10.48 8.86 -21.81
CA LYS A 301 9.71 8.63 -20.59
C LYS A 301 10.21 7.37 -19.87
N VAL A 302 10.11 7.38 -18.55
CA VAL A 302 10.48 6.23 -17.70
C VAL A 302 9.34 5.82 -16.78
N ILE A 303 9.32 4.54 -16.42
CA ILE A 303 8.54 4.00 -15.31
C ILE A 303 9.49 3.77 -14.14
N LEU A 304 9.15 4.33 -12.98
CA LEU A 304 9.86 4.08 -11.73
C LEU A 304 9.20 2.89 -11.02
N GLU A 305 9.98 1.92 -10.58
CA GLU A 305 9.48 0.72 -9.88
C GLU A 305 10.48 0.18 -8.85
N GLY A 306 10.15 -0.93 -8.20
CA GLY A 306 11.05 -1.61 -7.25
C GLY A 306 10.74 -1.30 -5.81
N TYR A 307 11.75 -0.94 -5.02
CA TYR A 307 11.54 -0.61 -3.61
C TYR A 307 10.99 0.81 -3.45
N LEU A 308 10.01 0.98 -2.56
CA LEU A 308 9.43 2.27 -2.19
C LEU A 308 10.46 3.13 -1.42
N PRO A 309 10.28 4.46 -1.34
CA PRO A 309 11.06 5.27 -0.42
C PRO A 309 10.95 4.70 1.01
N PRO A 310 12.02 4.80 1.82
CA PRO A 310 11.94 4.47 3.24
C PRO A 310 10.91 5.35 3.94
N GLU A 311 10.28 4.82 4.99
CA GLU A 311 9.23 5.53 5.74
C GLU A 311 9.77 6.84 6.33
N ASP A 312 9.24 7.96 5.83
CA ASP A 312 9.67 9.29 6.22
C ASP A 312 8.51 10.29 6.27
N ASP A 313 8.34 10.98 7.39
CA ASP A 313 7.29 12.00 7.59
C ASP A 313 7.41 13.20 6.63
N ARG A 314 8.63 13.50 6.17
CA ARG A 314 8.91 14.58 5.21
C ARG A 314 8.54 14.18 3.77
N ILE A 315 8.26 12.89 3.50
CA ILE A 315 7.81 12.36 2.20
C ILE A 315 6.39 11.80 2.34
N LEU A 316 5.42 12.57 1.87
CA LEU A 316 4.02 12.15 1.83
C LEU A 316 3.77 11.26 0.62
N ASN A 317 2.77 10.38 0.76
CA ASN A 317 2.34 9.53 -0.34
C ASN A 317 0.83 9.26 -0.32
N PHE A 318 0.28 8.99 -1.49
CA PHE A 318 -1.01 8.33 -1.65
C PHE A 318 -0.88 7.25 -2.73
N SER A 319 -1.74 6.23 -2.66
CA SER A 319 -1.63 5.08 -3.55
C SER A 319 -2.97 4.57 -4.04
N VAL A 320 -2.93 3.86 -5.16
CA VAL A 320 -4.05 3.12 -5.73
C VAL A 320 -3.63 1.67 -5.93
N THR A 321 -4.40 0.73 -5.38
CA THR A 321 -4.12 -0.71 -5.34
C THR A 321 -5.35 -1.51 -5.81
N PRO A 322 -5.18 -2.74 -6.31
CA PRO A 322 -6.29 -3.60 -6.72
C PRO A 322 -6.74 -4.52 -5.57
N ASP A 323 -8.05 -4.67 -5.46
CA ASP A 323 -8.69 -5.65 -4.57
C ASP A 323 -9.82 -6.40 -5.28
N PRO A 324 -10.29 -7.55 -4.78
CA PRO A 324 -11.37 -8.29 -5.42
C PRO A 324 -12.59 -7.40 -5.68
N GLY A 325 -12.97 -7.27 -6.96
CA GLY A 325 -14.10 -6.44 -7.38
C GLY A 325 -13.88 -4.92 -7.38
N VAL A 326 -12.86 -4.38 -6.70
CA VAL A 326 -12.65 -2.92 -6.55
C VAL A 326 -11.21 -2.50 -6.82
N ILE A 327 -10.96 -1.19 -6.78
CA ILE A 327 -9.62 -0.64 -6.51
C ILE A 327 -9.71 0.15 -5.21
N GLU A 328 -8.64 0.16 -4.44
CA GLU A 328 -8.52 0.87 -3.16
C GLU A 328 -7.65 2.10 -3.39
N ALA A 329 -8.08 3.26 -2.87
CA ALA A 329 -7.29 4.49 -2.86
C ALA A 329 -6.90 4.82 -1.41
N ASN A 330 -5.62 4.67 -1.07
CA ASN A 330 -5.08 5.06 0.23
C ASN A 330 -4.60 6.51 0.13
N ILE A 331 -5.28 7.42 0.82
CA ILE A 331 -4.98 8.85 0.78
C ILE A 331 -4.12 9.32 1.96
N HIS A 332 -3.35 10.38 1.72
CA HIS A 332 -2.45 10.99 2.70
C HIS A 332 -3.22 11.75 3.81
N PRO A 333 -2.58 11.99 4.98
CA PRO A 333 -3.20 12.69 6.11
C PRO A 333 -3.70 14.10 5.76
N ALA A 334 -4.83 14.49 6.33
CA ALA A 334 -5.41 15.83 6.25
C ALA A 334 -5.29 16.56 7.59
N HIS A 335 -4.88 17.82 7.57
CA HIS A 335 -4.62 18.62 8.77
C HIS A 335 -5.85 19.38 9.27
N SER A 336 -6.88 19.51 8.41
CA SER A 336 -8.08 20.26 8.71
C SER A 336 -9.34 19.56 8.21
N TRP A 337 -10.50 19.95 8.76
CA TRP A 337 -11.79 19.46 8.27
C TRP A 337 -12.05 19.89 6.82
N ALA A 338 -11.66 21.12 6.45
CA ALA A 338 -11.81 21.62 5.09
C ALA A 338 -11.04 20.75 4.08
N GLU A 339 -9.80 20.37 4.39
CA GLU A 339 -9.01 19.45 3.55
C GLU A 339 -9.66 18.08 3.40
N ILE A 340 -10.23 17.52 4.47
CA ILE A 340 -10.94 16.23 4.38
C ILE A 340 -12.09 16.33 3.38
N VAL A 341 -12.94 17.35 3.52
CA VAL A 341 -14.10 17.55 2.63
C VAL A 341 -13.65 17.78 1.19
N GLU A 342 -12.65 18.64 0.98
CA GLU A 342 -12.11 18.94 -0.35
C GLU A 342 -11.55 17.68 -1.03
N ARG A 343 -10.68 16.93 -0.35
CA ARG A 343 -10.05 15.74 -0.92
C ARG A 343 -11.05 14.63 -1.16
N SER A 344 -11.99 14.39 -0.24
CA SER A 344 -13.07 13.44 -0.47
C SER A 344 -13.89 13.84 -1.69
N THR A 345 -14.26 15.11 -1.83
CA THR A 345 -15.02 15.58 -2.99
C THR A 345 -14.25 15.36 -4.30
N GLN A 346 -12.98 15.80 -4.35
CA GLN A 346 -12.11 15.62 -5.52
C GLN A 346 -11.92 14.14 -5.89
N LEU A 347 -11.77 13.25 -4.92
CA LEU A 347 -11.65 11.81 -5.18
C LEU A 347 -12.88 11.26 -5.90
N TYR A 348 -14.08 11.57 -5.39
CA TYR A 348 -15.33 11.10 -6.01
C TYR A 348 -15.56 11.71 -7.40
N GLU A 349 -15.29 13.00 -7.57
CA GLU A 349 -15.42 13.69 -8.86
C GLU A 349 -14.47 13.11 -9.90
N VAL A 350 -13.18 12.99 -9.58
CA VAL A 350 -12.18 12.44 -10.49
C VAL A 350 -12.42 10.96 -10.78
N ALA A 351 -12.83 10.16 -9.78
CA ALA A 351 -13.25 8.78 -9.98
C ALA A 351 -14.38 8.70 -11.01
N ARG A 352 -15.41 9.55 -10.88
CA ARG A 352 -16.52 9.63 -11.83
C ARG A 352 -16.07 10.02 -13.23
N GLU A 353 -15.15 10.98 -13.36
CA GLU A 353 -14.59 11.39 -14.67
C GLU A 353 -13.85 10.26 -15.39
N VAL A 354 -13.15 9.39 -14.65
CA VAL A 354 -12.47 8.24 -15.24
C VAL A 354 -13.40 7.04 -15.44
N GLY A 355 -14.66 7.12 -15.01
CA GLY A 355 -15.67 6.06 -15.18
C GLY A 355 -15.73 5.05 -14.02
N LEU A 356 -15.26 5.43 -12.83
CA LEU A 356 -15.36 4.66 -11.60
C LEU A 356 -16.50 5.18 -10.72
N SER A 357 -17.05 4.31 -9.87
CA SER A 357 -18.10 4.66 -8.90
C SER A 357 -17.98 3.83 -7.62
N ALA A 358 -18.51 4.34 -6.50
CA ALA A 358 -18.57 3.66 -5.21
C ALA A 358 -19.86 2.84 -4.99
N GLU A 359 -20.70 2.76 -6.02
CA GLU A 359 -21.98 2.04 -6.03
C GLU A 359 -22.04 0.95 -7.12
N LYS A 360 -22.87 -0.06 -6.87
CA LYS A 360 -23.26 -1.07 -7.87
C LYS A 360 -24.71 -1.48 -7.70
N PHE A 361 -25.23 -2.19 -8.70
CA PHE A 361 -26.55 -2.80 -8.67
C PHE A 361 -26.42 -4.32 -8.65
N MET A 362 -27.11 -4.95 -7.70
CA MET A 362 -27.26 -6.40 -7.64
C MET A 362 -28.17 -6.90 -8.77
N LEU A 363 -28.20 -8.21 -9.01
CA LEU A 363 -29.01 -8.81 -10.09
C LEU A 363 -30.52 -8.54 -9.94
N ASP A 364 -30.99 -8.31 -8.71
CA ASP A 364 -32.38 -7.95 -8.40
C ASP A 364 -32.65 -6.44 -8.53
N GLY A 365 -31.66 -5.65 -8.97
CA GLY A 365 -31.74 -4.20 -9.10
C GLY A 365 -31.50 -3.44 -7.81
N ARG A 366 -31.14 -4.11 -6.71
CA ARG A 366 -30.84 -3.43 -5.43
C ARG A 366 -29.58 -2.59 -5.55
N HIS A 367 -29.69 -1.32 -5.17
CA HIS A 367 -28.58 -0.39 -5.07
C HIS A 367 -27.77 -0.71 -3.80
N VAL A 368 -26.47 -0.98 -3.96
CA VAL A 368 -25.58 -1.38 -2.86
C VAL A 368 -24.21 -0.74 -3.05
N GLY A 369 -23.40 -0.68 -1.99
CA GLY A 369 -22.00 -0.30 -2.10
C GLY A 369 -21.23 -1.32 -2.93
N THR A 370 -20.05 -0.94 -3.42
CA THR A 370 -19.19 -1.87 -4.17
C THR A 370 -18.75 -3.09 -3.36
N GLY A 371 -18.82 -3.01 -2.02
CA GLY A 371 -18.22 -3.94 -1.07
C GLY A 371 -16.82 -3.51 -0.61
N GLY A 372 -16.31 -2.39 -1.11
CA GLY A 372 -15.08 -1.76 -0.61
C GLY A 372 -15.33 -0.98 0.68
N GLY A 373 -14.38 -1.04 1.61
CA GLY A 373 -14.43 -0.28 2.87
C GLY A 373 -14.04 1.19 2.70
N ASN A 374 -14.50 2.03 3.63
CA ASN A 374 -14.09 3.42 3.83
C ASN A 374 -13.32 3.54 5.14
N HIS A 375 -12.16 2.88 5.19
CA HIS A 375 -11.40 2.81 6.42
C HIS A 375 -10.94 4.20 6.87
N VAL A 376 -11.19 4.53 8.13
CA VAL A 376 -10.77 5.81 8.74
C VAL A 376 -9.53 5.56 9.57
N VAL A 377 -8.38 6.03 9.09
CA VAL A 377 -7.11 5.98 9.82
C VAL A 377 -6.95 7.25 10.64
N MET A 378 -6.69 7.09 11.94
CA MET A 378 -6.68 8.16 12.93
C MET A 378 -5.34 8.19 13.65
N GLY A 379 -4.75 9.37 13.82
CA GLY A 379 -3.45 9.53 14.47
C GLY A 379 -3.02 10.99 14.62
N GLY A 380 -1.73 11.19 14.89
CA GLY A 380 -1.08 12.49 14.90
C GLY A 380 -0.23 12.70 13.64
N ALA A 381 0.33 13.91 13.47
CA ALA A 381 1.28 14.20 12.39
C ALA A 381 2.55 13.36 12.50
N THR A 382 3.01 13.14 13.74
CA THR A 382 4.10 12.21 14.07
C THR A 382 3.59 11.12 15.00
N PRO A 383 4.28 9.96 15.12
CA PRO A 383 3.95 8.95 16.12
C PRO A 383 3.92 9.53 17.55
N ALA A 384 4.85 10.44 17.88
CA ALA A 384 4.91 11.09 19.18
C ALA A 384 3.68 11.97 19.47
N ASP A 385 3.06 12.54 18.43
CA ASP A 385 1.86 13.37 18.55
C ASP A 385 0.55 12.57 18.56
N SER A 386 0.61 11.25 18.32
CA SER A 386 -0.58 10.41 18.28
C SER A 386 -1.43 10.53 19.55
N PRO A 387 -2.73 10.83 19.43
CA PRO A 387 -3.60 10.92 20.60
C PRO A 387 -3.75 9.56 21.30
N PHE A 388 -3.66 8.45 20.56
CA PHE A 388 -3.75 7.10 21.10
C PHE A 388 -2.49 6.68 21.87
N LEU A 389 -1.32 7.17 21.49
CA LEU A 389 -0.08 6.90 22.24
C LEU A 389 0.06 7.82 23.45
N ARG A 390 -0.36 9.09 23.33
CA ARG A 390 -0.33 10.07 24.43
C ARG A 390 -1.38 9.77 25.50
N ARG A 391 -2.55 9.29 25.09
CA ARG A 391 -3.69 8.94 25.97
C ARG A 391 -4.29 7.60 25.54
N PRO A 392 -3.71 6.47 25.97
CA PRO A 392 -4.22 5.15 25.60
C PRO A 392 -5.66 4.87 26.03
N ASP A 393 -6.18 5.59 27.03
CA ASP A 393 -7.59 5.52 27.44
C ASP A 393 -8.57 6.06 26.38
N LEU A 394 -8.08 6.78 25.37
CA LEU A 394 -8.86 7.17 24.20
C LEU A 394 -9.28 5.94 23.38
N LEU A 395 -8.37 4.98 23.15
CA LEU A 395 -8.68 3.74 22.43
C LEU A 395 -9.75 2.94 23.20
N LYS A 396 -9.60 2.81 24.52
CA LYS A 396 -10.62 2.24 25.41
C LYS A 396 -11.97 2.93 25.23
N SER A 397 -11.99 4.26 25.21
CA SER A 397 -13.23 5.03 25.09
C SER A 397 -13.92 4.81 23.74
N MET A 398 -13.16 4.85 22.64
CA MET A 398 -13.65 4.59 21.28
C MET A 398 -14.25 3.19 21.18
N VAL A 399 -13.51 2.16 21.60
CA VAL A 399 -13.95 0.77 21.54
C VAL A 399 -15.16 0.53 22.43
N GLY A 400 -15.18 1.10 23.65
CA GLY A 400 -16.31 0.97 24.57
C GLY A 400 -17.58 1.63 24.05
N PHE A 401 -17.47 2.81 23.40
CA PHE A 401 -18.61 3.51 22.82
C PHE A 401 -19.19 2.75 21.62
N TRP A 402 -18.34 2.30 20.69
CA TRP A 402 -18.76 1.47 19.54
C TRP A 402 -19.34 0.12 19.98
N HIS A 403 -18.79 -0.47 21.03
CA HIS A 403 -19.34 -1.70 21.60
C HIS A 403 -20.77 -1.47 22.16
N ASN A 404 -20.96 -0.38 22.90
CA ASN A 404 -22.24 -0.04 23.52
C ASN A 404 -23.29 0.53 22.58
N HIS A 405 -22.93 0.89 21.34
CA HIS A 405 -23.85 1.36 20.30
C HIS A 405 -23.66 0.57 19.01
N PRO A 406 -24.24 -0.65 18.91
CA PRO A 406 -24.06 -1.50 17.73
C PRO A 406 -24.50 -0.87 16.41
N SER A 407 -25.41 0.12 16.44
CA SER A 407 -25.77 0.88 15.24
C SER A 407 -24.55 1.48 14.52
N LEU A 408 -23.49 1.85 15.24
CA LEU A 408 -22.25 2.38 14.67
C LEU A 408 -21.47 1.36 13.83
N SER A 409 -21.75 0.07 14.01
CA SER A 409 -21.23 -1.03 13.21
C SER A 409 -22.21 -1.41 12.09
N PHE A 410 -23.49 -1.66 12.45
CA PHE A 410 -24.47 -2.21 11.52
C PHE A 410 -24.95 -1.19 10.48
N LEU A 411 -25.20 0.06 10.85
CA LEU A 411 -25.71 1.09 9.94
C LEU A 411 -24.76 1.35 8.77
N PHE A 412 -23.46 1.35 9.06
CA PHE A 412 -22.42 1.74 8.12
C PHE A 412 -21.66 0.55 7.49
N SER A 413 -21.92 -0.69 7.92
CA SER A 413 -21.27 -1.91 7.41
C SER A 413 -21.52 -2.18 5.93
N GLY A 414 -20.86 -3.15 5.30
CA GLY A 414 -21.31 -3.69 4.00
C GLY A 414 -22.55 -4.58 4.15
N LEU A 415 -22.96 -5.27 3.07
CA LEU A 415 -23.97 -6.33 3.17
C LEU A 415 -23.46 -7.61 3.87
N PHE A 416 -22.14 -7.78 3.92
CA PHE A 416 -21.51 -8.95 4.52
C PHE A 416 -21.17 -8.67 5.98
N ILE A 417 -22.10 -9.00 6.89
CA ILE A 417 -22.01 -8.80 8.33
C ILE A 417 -21.96 -10.13 9.08
N GLY A 418 -21.49 -10.09 10.34
CA GLY A 418 -21.36 -11.24 11.20
C GLY A 418 -19.91 -11.69 11.42
N PRO A 419 -19.70 -12.78 12.16
CA PRO A 419 -18.40 -13.17 12.70
C PRO A 419 -17.36 -13.53 11.63
N SER A 420 -17.81 -13.87 10.42
CA SER A 420 -16.96 -14.16 9.26
C SER A 420 -16.78 -12.97 8.32
N SER A 421 -17.28 -11.78 8.67
CA SER A 421 -17.12 -10.57 7.87
C SER A 421 -15.67 -10.08 7.79
N GLN A 422 -15.42 -9.02 7.02
CA GLN A 422 -14.07 -8.42 6.94
C GLN A 422 -13.69 -7.65 8.20
N HIS A 423 -14.67 -7.21 8.98
CA HIS A 423 -14.50 -6.35 10.15
C HIS A 423 -15.53 -6.74 11.23
N PRO A 424 -15.52 -7.99 11.73
CA PRO A 424 -16.51 -8.45 12.70
C PRO A 424 -16.38 -7.67 14.01
N ARG A 425 -17.51 -7.47 14.70
CA ARG A 425 -17.49 -6.97 16.08
C ARG A 425 -16.85 -7.99 17.01
N ILE A 426 -16.27 -7.50 18.09
CA ILE A 426 -15.62 -8.35 19.11
C ILE A 426 -16.57 -9.38 19.73
N ASP A 427 -17.87 -9.04 19.85
CA ASP A 427 -18.89 -9.85 20.51
C ASP A 427 -19.76 -10.68 19.56
N GLU A 428 -19.51 -10.64 18.24
CA GLU A 428 -20.25 -11.44 17.25
C GLU A 428 -19.80 -12.91 17.20
N ALA A 429 -18.52 -13.18 17.48
CA ALA A 429 -17.94 -14.51 17.39
C ALA A 429 -17.65 -15.15 18.75
N ARG A 430 -17.11 -14.35 19.68
CA ARG A 430 -16.52 -14.83 20.94
C ARG A 430 -16.97 -13.95 22.10
N GLN A 431 -18.06 -14.34 22.73
CA GLN A 431 -18.61 -13.62 23.89
C GLN A 431 -17.65 -13.57 25.09
N ASP A 432 -16.72 -14.53 25.20
CA ASP A 432 -15.69 -14.56 26.23
C ASP A 432 -14.66 -13.43 26.07
N SER A 433 -14.44 -12.94 24.84
CA SER A 433 -13.53 -11.81 24.55
C SER A 433 -13.92 -10.53 25.29
N LEU A 434 -15.20 -10.36 25.65
CA LEU A 434 -15.64 -9.19 26.42
C LEU A 434 -15.08 -9.19 27.85
N ASN A 435 -14.89 -10.36 28.47
CA ASN A 435 -14.25 -10.41 29.79
C ASN A 435 -12.79 -9.95 29.68
N GLU A 436 -12.07 -10.43 28.67
CA GLU A 436 -10.68 -10.05 28.41
C GLU A 436 -10.56 -8.57 28.08
N LEU A 437 -11.51 -8.01 27.31
CA LEU A 437 -11.56 -6.58 27.01
C LEU A 437 -11.79 -5.75 28.28
N GLU A 438 -12.70 -6.17 29.17
CA GLU A 438 -12.93 -5.51 30.46
C GLU A 438 -11.66 -5.53 31.34
N ILE A 439 -10.90 -6.64 31.32
CA ILE A 439 -9.61 -6.73 32.04
C ILE A 439 -8.58 -5.78 31.43
N ALA A 440 -8.45 -5.75 30.10
CA ALA A 440 -7.54 -4.83 29.40
C ALA A 440 -7.90 -3.36 29.70
N PHE A 441 -9.20 -3.02 29.73
CA PHE A 441 -9.70 -1.69 30.07
C PHE A 441 -9.33 -1.25 31.49
N GLN A 442 -9.19 -2.19 32.43
CA GLN A 442 -8.75 -1.87 33.80
C GLN A 442 -7.26 -1.51 33.86
N GLN A 443 -6.45 -1.96 32.90
CA GLN A 443 -5.02 -1.66 32.85
C GLN A 443 -4.71 -0.31 32.19
N VAL A 444 -5.72 0.36 31.63
CA VAL A 444 -5.57 1.62 30.90
C VAL A 444 -6.42 2.70 31.57
N SER A 445 -5.75 3.72 32.12
CA SER A 445 -6.42 4.87 32.72
C SER A 445 -5.72 6.18 32.38
N ARG A 446 -6.47 7.28 32.37
CA ARG A 446 -5.92 8.65 32.16
C ARG A 446 -4.83 9.03 33.17
N GLN A 447 -4.86 8.44 34.36
CA GLN A 447 -3.98 8.82 35.48
C GLN A 447 -2.68 8.01 35.48
N SER A 448 -2.62 6.91 34.73
CA SER A 448 -1.47 6.01 34.67
C SER A 448 -0.75 6.15 33.34
N ASN A 449 0.57 6.29 33.37
CA ASN A 449 1.36 6.18 32.15
C ASN A 449 1.44 4.70 31.72
N THR A 450 0.79 4.36 30.60
CA THR A 450 0.87 3.04 29.99
C THR A 450 1.77 3.11 28.76
N PRO A 451 2.94 2.45 28.76
CA PRO A 451 3.88 2.57 27.65
C PRO A 451 3.28 1.96 26.36
N PRO A 452 3.56 2.51 25.16
CA PRO A 452 2.95 2.08 23.90
C PRO A 452 2.98 0.57 23.62
N TRP A 453 4.12 -0.08 23.89
CA TRP A 453 4.27 -1.53 23.71
C TRP A 453 3.34 -2.35 24.63
N MET A 454 3.00 -1.83 25.82
CA MET A 454 2.06 -2.49 26.72
C MET A 454 0.63 -2.34 26.21
N VAL A 455 0.27 -1.16 25.69
CA VAL A 455 -1.05 -0.92 25.06
C VAL A 455 -1.25 -1.90 23.91
N ASP A 456 -0.24 -2.06 23.06
CA ASP A 456 -0.25 -3.05 21.98
C ASP A 456 -0.53 -4.48 22.50
N ARG A 457 0.23 -4.93 23.50
CA ARG A 457 0.10 -6.29 24.08
C ARG A 457 -1.23 -6.53 24.79
N LEU A 458 -1.84 -5.50 25.37
CA LEU A 458 -3.14 -5.57 26.01
C LEU A 458 -4.26 -5.83 25.00
N PHE A 459 -4.20 -5.22 23.81
CA PHE A 459 -5.33 -5.19 22.88
C PHE A 459 -5.15 -6.06 21.61
N ARG A 460 -3.92 -6.27 21.13
CA ARG A 460 -3.64 -6.90 19.82
C ARG A 460 -4.31 -8.26 19.63
N ASN A 461 -4.26 -9.11 20.66
CA ASN A 461 -4.84 -10.46 20.58
C ASN A 461 -6.35 -10.49 20.86
N ILE A 462 -6.90 -9.38 21.37
CA ILE A 462 -8.33 -9.19 21.58
C ILE A 462 -8.97 -8.69 20.28
N PHE A 463 -8.28 -7.82 19.53
CA PHE A 463 -8.69 -7.31 18.22
C PHE A 463 -8.25 -8.22 17.08
N ALA A 464 -8.83 -9.41 17.03
CA ALA A 464 -8.62 -10.38 15.97
C ALA A 464 -9.92 -11.13 15.64
N ASP A 465 -10.05 -11.59 14.39
CA ASP A 465 -11.16 -12.45 14.00
C ASP A 465 -11.06 -13.88 14.58
N MET A 466 -12.03 -14.74 14.26
CA MET A 466 -12.05 -16.15 14.68
C MET A 466 -10.84 -16.97 14.21
N THR A 467 -10.13 -16.51 13.17
CA THR A 467 -8.93 -17.15 12.62
C THR A 467 -7.63 -16.61 13.25
N GLY A 468 -7.74 -15.60 14.11
CA GLY A 468 -6.60 -14.90 14.71
C GLY A 468 -6.01 -13.80 13.84
N ASN A 469 -6.73 -13.32 12.83
CA ASN A 469 -6.26 -12.26 11.94
C ASN A 469 -6.52 -10.87 12.54
N THR A 470 -5.47 -10.15 12.90
CA THR A 470 -5.53 -8.79 13.51
C THR A 470 -5.91 -7.69 12.52
N HIS A 471 -5.85 -7.97 11.22
CA HIS A 471 -6.36 -7.08 10.18
C HIS A 471 -7.87 -7.22 9.97
N ARG A 472 -8.54 -8.25 10.53
CA ARG A 472 -9.98 -8.48 10.34
C ARG A 472 -10.77 -8.18 11.61
N THR A 473 -10.93 -6.90 11.89
CA THR A 473 -11.58 -6.37 13.10
C THR A 473 -12.09 -4.96 12.82
N GLU A 474 -13.10 -4.49 13.56
CA GLU A 474 -13.59 -3.11 13.43
C GLU A 474 -12.52 -2.07 13.76
N PHE A 475 -11.79 -2.27 14.85
CA PHE A 475 -10.66 -1.44 15.26
C PHE A 475 -9.37 -2.23 15.09
N CYS A 476 -8.54 -1.80 14.14
CA CYS A 476 -7.24 -2.38 13.86
C CYS A 476 -6.13 -1.49 14.43
N ILE A 477 -5.24 -2.09 15.22
CA ILE A 477 -4.11 -1.40 15.86
C ILE A 477 -2.76 -1.82 15.27
N ASP A 478 -2.75 -2.49 14.12
CA ASP A 478 -1.51 -2.97 13.48
C ASP A 478 -0.55 -1.83 13.12
N LYS A 479 -1.10 -0.64 12.85
CA LYS A 479 -0.35 0.58 12.56
C LYS A 479 -0.09 1.43 13.82
N MET A 480 -0.40 0.94 15.02
CA MET A 480 -0.28 1.72 16.26
C MET A 480 1.14 1.67 16.83
N TYR A 481 1.58 0.52 17.35
CA TYR A 481 2.92 0.37 17.92
C TYR A 481 3.35 -1.10 17.96
N ASP A 482 4.02 -1.60 16.92
CA ASP A 482 4.69 -2.90 16.98
C ASP A 482 6.02 -2.80 17.78
N PRO A 483 6.17 -3.51 18.92
CA PRO A 483 7.43 -3.51 19.65
C PRO A 483 8.60 -4.14 18.87
N ASN A 484 8.33 -5.00 17.89
CA ASN A 484 9.36 -5.79 17.20
C ASN A 484 9.97 -5.11 15.97
N SER A 485 9.34 -4.06 15.44
CA SER A 485 9.79 -3.38 14.22
C SER A 485 9.73 -1.87 14.36
N ALA A 486 10.69 -1.15 13.77
CA ALA A 486 10.69 0.31 13.71
C ALA A 486 9.55 0.82 12.80
N SER A 487 9.42 0.25 11.59
CA SER A 487 8.37 0.60 10.61
C SER A 487 6.93 0.34 11.09
N GLY A 488 6.75 -0.46 12.13
CA GLY A 488 5.45 -0.74 12.77
C GLY A 488 5.03 0.28 13.85
N ARG A 489 5.83 1.31 14.12
CA ARG A 489 5.57 2.30 15.19
C ARG A 489 5.01 3.62 14.65
N ARG A 490 3.82 3.57 14.04
CA ARG A 490 3.24 4.74 13.36
C ARG A 490 2.27 5.57 14.21
N GLY A 491 1.81 5.04 15.34
CA GLY A 491 0.84 5.72 16.21
C GLY A 491 -0.56 5.85 15.61
N LEU A 492 -0.92 5.01 14.63
CA LEU A 492 -2.19 5.08 13.92
C LEU A 492 -3.15 3.97 14.38
N VAL A 493 -4.44 4.31 14.51
CA VAL A 493 -5.54 3.36 14.72
C VAL A 493 -6.46 3.44 13.52
N GLU A 494 -6.84 2.29 12.97
CA GLU A 494 -7.70 2.19 11.78
C GLU A 494 -9.08 1.67 12.19
N PHE A 495 -10.13 2.42 11.88
CA PHE A 495 -11.51 1.95 11.97
C PHE A 495 -11.98 1.47 10.61
N ARG A 496 -12.49 0.23 10.54
CA ARG A 496 -12.68 -0.51 9.28
C ARG A 496 -14.12 -0.83 8.94
N ALA A 497 -15.06 -0.70 9.89
CA ALA A 497 -16.44 -1.14 9.72
C ALA A 497 -17.35 -0.11 9.01
N PHE A 498 -16.76 0.74 8.15
CA PHE A 498 -17.50 1.59 7.24
C PHE A 498 -17.39 1.05 5.81
N GLU A 499 -18.51 0.87 5.14
CA GLU A 499 -18.59 0.72 3.69
C GLU A 499 -18.43 2.09 3.03
N MET A 500 -17.77 2.12 1.86
CA MET A 500 -17.67 3.32 1.04
C MET A 500 -19.06 3.75 0.54
N PRO A 501 -19.56 4.93 0.98
CA PRO A 501 -20.87 5.39 0.56
C PRO A 501 -20.84 5.91 -0.89
N PRO A 502 -22.00 6.06 -1.55
CA PRO A 502 -22.06 6.53 -2.94
C PRO A 502 -21.71 8.02 -3.11
N HIS A 503 -21.75 8.81 -2.04
CA HIS A 503 -21.57 10.26 -2.07
C HIS A 503 -20.49 10.75 -1.11
N ALA A 504 -19.73 11.77 -1.52
CA ALA A 504 -18.65 12.36 -0.73
C ALA A 504 -19.16 12.97 0.58
N GLU A 505 -20.37 13.55 0.60
CA GLU A 505 -21.01 14.13 1.78
C GLU A 505 -21.34 13.07 2.83
N MET A 506 -21.76 11.88 2.39
CA MET A 506 -21.96 10.74 3.27
C MET A 506 -20.64 10.27 3.88
N SER A 507 -19.59 10.17 3.06
CA SER A 507 -18.23 9.85 3.52
C SER A 507 -17.73 10.89 4.52
N ALA A 508 -17.97 12.18 4.27
CA ALA A 508 -17.63 13.24 5.20
C ALA A 508 -18.38 13.08 6.53
N ALA A 509 -19.68 12.78 6.51
CA ALA A 509 -20.46 12.57 7.73
C ALA A 509 -19.94 11.39 8.58
N GLN A 510 -19.53 10.28 7.95
CA GLN A 510 -18.86 9.16 8.63
C GLN A 510 -17.57 9.61 9.33
N VAL A 511 -16.71 10.39 8.64
CA VAL A 511 -15.46 10.90 9.22
C VAL A 511 -15.74 11.93 10.33
N LEU A 512 -16.77 12.77 10.18
CA LEU A 512 -17.18 13.74 11.19
C LEU A 512 -17.62 13.06 12.48
N LEU A 513 -18.37 11.96 12.39
CA LEU A 513 -18.77 11.14 13.53
C LEU A 513 -17.56 10.63 14.31
N MET A 514 -16.57 10.06 13.62
CA MET A 514 -15.31 9.60 14.24
C MET A 514 -14.57 10.75 14.91
N ARG A 515 -14.43 11.90 14.23
CA ARG A 515 -13.75 13.08 14.77
C ARG A 515 -14.44 13.64 16.02
N SER A 516 -15.77 13.70 16.02
CA SER A 516 -16.56 14.12 17.18
C SER A 516 -16.38 13.19 18.37
N ALA A 517 -16.39 11.87 18.14
CA ALA A 517 -16.13 10.89 19.20
C ALA A 517 -14.72 11.03 19.79
N ILE A 518 -13.70 11.15 18.94
CA ILE A 518 -12.31 11.37 19.40
C ILE A 518 -12.21 12.63 20.26
N ALA A 519 -12.78 13.75 19.80
CA ALA A 519 -12.72 15.01 20.51
C ALA A 519 -13.50 14.95 21.84
N ALA A 520 -14.68 14.32 21.85
CA ALA A 520 -15.48 14.11 23.05
C ALA A 520 -14.73 13.29 24.10
N PHE A 521 -14.13 12.18 23.69
CA PHE A 521 -13.46 11.25 24.60
C PHE A 521 -12.07 11.73 25.04
N TRP A 522 -11.43 12.59 24.24
CA TRP A 522 -10.23 13.30 24.67
C TRP A 522 -10.49 14.20 25.89
N GLU A 523 -11.58 14.98 25.83
CA GLU A 523 -12.02 15.83 26.93
C GLU A 523 -12.50 15.00 28.13
N LYS A 524 -13.44 14.09 27.88
CA LYS A 524 -14.08 13.25 28.90
C LYS A 524 -14.10 11.76 28.48
N PRO A 525 -13.24 10.92 29.08
CA PRO A 525 -13.20 9.49 28.78
C PRO A 525 -14.55 8.79 28.93
N TYR A 526 -14.82 7.83 28.07
CA TYR A 526 -16.01 6.99 28.12
C TYR A 526 -15.79 5.83 29.11
N GLU A 527 -16.42 5.92 30.29
CA GLU A 527 -16.21 5.00 31.42
C GLU A 527 -17.46 4.13 31.72
N ARG A 528 -18.38 4.00 30.76
CA ARG A 528 -19.56 3.14 30.92
C ARG A 528 -19.14 1.66 30.86
N ARG A 529 -19.88 0.83 31.58
CA ARG A 529 -19.71 -0.63 31.52
C ARG A 529 -20.09 -1.14 30.13
N LEU A 530 -19.39 -2.17 29.64
CA LEU A 530 -19.73 -2.84 28.40
C LEU A 530 -21.07 -3.58 28.52
N ILE A 531 -21.97 -3.35 27.57
CA ILE A 531 -23.27 -4.03 27.49
C ILE A 531 -23.06 -5.45 26.96
N ARG A 532 -23.70 -6.44 27.58
CA ARG A 532 -23.76 -7.80 27.04
C ARG A 532 -24.98 -7.91 26.13
N TRP A 533 -24.75 -7.77 24.82
CA TRP A 533 -25.82 -7.82 23.83
C TRP A 533 -26.35 -9.24 23.61
N ASP A 534 -25.47 -10.22 23.61
CA ASP A 534 -25.79 -11.62 23.33
C ASP A 534 -26.64 -11.74 22.05
N THR A 535 -27.75 -12.50 22.08
CA THR A 535 -28.61 -12.66 20.89
C THR A 535 -29.32 -11.37 20.47
N ARG A 536 -29.49 -10.40 21.39
CA ARG A 536 -30.12 -9.11 21.07
C ARG A 536 -29.35 -8.35 20.00
N LEU A 537 -28.05 -8.61 19.86
CA LEU A 537 -27.23 -8.00 18.82
C LEU A 537 -27.84 -8.23 17.43
N HIS A 538 -28.22 -9.47 17.12
CA HIS A 538 -28.82 -9.81 15.83
C HIS A 538 -30.34 -9.62 15.83
N ASP A 539 -31.03 -9.84 16.96
CA ASP A 539 -32.49 -9.68 17.03
C ASP A 539 -32.93 -8.22 16.85
N GLU A 540 -32.12 -7.25 17.30
CA GLU A 540 -32.44 -5.83 17.27
C GLU A 540 -31.74 -5.13 16.09
N PHE A 541 -30.42 -5.19 15.98
CA PHE A 541 -29.65 -4.28 15.11
C PHE A 541 -29.61 -4.67 13.63
N LEU A 542 -30.16 -5.84 13.27
CA LEU A 542 -30.46 -6.18 11.88
C LEU A 542 -31.71 -5.46 11.35
N LEU A 543 -32.51 -4.87 12.24
CA LEU A 543 -33.76 -4.20 11.90
C LEU A 543 -33.57 -2.66 11.89
N PRO A 544 -34.18 -1.95 10.93
CA PRO A 544 -34.00 -0.50 10.77
C PRO A 544 -34.39 0.29 12.02
N HIS A 545 -35.47 -0.12 12.70
CA HIS A 545 -36.00 0.61 13.86
C HIS A 545 -35.00 0.71 15.02
N TYR A 546 -34.41 -0.42 15.43
CA TYR A 546 -33.49 -0.45 16.56
C TYR A 546 -32.14 0.15 16.19
N ALA A 547 -31.66 -0.08 14.96
CA ALA A 547 -30.44 0.57 14.48
C ALA A 547 -30.56 2.10 14.46
N GLU A 548 -31.67 2.64 13.95
CA GLU A 548 -31.91 4.09 13.94
C GLU A 548 -32.10 4.67 15.35
N ALA A 549 -32.81 3.96 16.23
CA ALA A 549 -33.03 4.39 17.61
C ALA A 549 -31.72 4.46 18.41
N ASP A 550 -30.90 3.40 18.37
CA ASP A 550 -29.59 3.38 19.04
C ASP A 550 -28.63 4.43 18.45
N PHE A 551 -28.67 4.66 17.14
CA PHE A 551 -27.84 5.69 16.52
C PHE A 551 -28.22 7.09 17.02
N LYS A 552 -29.51 7.38 17.15
CA LYS A 552 -29.98 8.64 17.74
C LYS A 552 -29.53 8.80 19.19
N ASP A 553 -29.54 7.71 19.98
CA ASP A 553 -29.01 7.71 21.34
C ASP A 553 -27.50 8.00 21.37
N ALA A 554 -26.72 7.42 20.45
CA ALA A 554 -25.30 7.70 20.30
C ALA A 554 -25.02 9.18 19.97
N LEU A 555 -25.79 9.77 19.04
CA LEU A 555 -25.68 11.19 18.70
C LEU A 555 -26.07 12.10 19.87
N ALA A 556 -27.12 11.75 20.61
CA ALA A 556 -27.54 12.48 21.80
C ALA A 556 -26.46 12.41 22.89
N GLU A 557 -25.80 11.25 23.08
CA GLU A 557 -24.70 11.13 24.02
C GLU A 557 -23.52 12.04 23.63
N LEU A 558 -23.12 12.07 22.36
CA LEU A 558 -22.09 13.01 21.86
C LEU A 558 -22.50 14.48 22.04
N GLU A 559 -23.77 14.82 21.83
CA GLU A 559 -24.31 16.16 22.11
C GLU A 559 -24.16 16.52 23.59
N THR A 560 -24.46 15.62 24.52
CA THR A 560 -24.26 15.87 25.96
C THR A 560 -22.79 16.06 26.34
N LEU A 561 -21.86 15.57 25.51
CA LEU A 561 -20.42 15.78 25.65
C LEU A 561 -19.93 17.07 24.97
N GLY A 562 -20.81 17.83 24.32
CA GLY A 562 -20.50 19.10 23.67
C GLY A 562 -20.19 18.99 22.17
N PHE A 563 -20.46 17.85 21.55
CA PHE A 563 -20.16 17.57 20.14
C PHE A 563 -21.44 17.20 19.36
N PRO A 564 -22.39 18.15 19.18
CA PRO A 564 -23.65 17.88 18.51
C PRO A 564 -23.45 17.55 17.03
N LEU A 565 -24.16 16.53 16.56
CA LEU A 565 -24.24 16.15 15.15
C LEU A 565 -25.72 16.11 14.75
N ASN A 566 -26.06 16.71 13.61
CA ASN A 566 -27.45 16.72 13.16
C ASN A 566 -27.83 15.33 12.61
N PRO A 567 -28.85 14.65 13.16
CA PRO A 567 -29.30 13.35 12.68
C PRO A 567 -29.67 13.34 11.19
N GLU A 568 -30.15 14.46 10.64
CA GLU A 568 -30.53 14.57 9.23
C GLU A 568 -29.35 14.36 8.27
N TRP A 569 -28.10 14.60 8.70
CA TRP A 569 -26.91 14.30 7.89
C TRP A 569 -26.73 12.81 7.63
N PHE A 570 -27.32 11.96 8.47
CA PHE A 570 -27.22 10.50 8.40
C PHE A 570 -28.47 9.83 7.83
N ALA A 571 -29.55 10.56 7.57
CA ALA A 571 -30.75 10.01 6.93
C ALA A 571 -30.46 9.27 5.60
N PRO A 572 -29.54 9.74 4.73
CA PRO A 572 -29.15 8.98 3.54
C PRO A 572 -28.50 7.62 3.85
N HIS A 573 -27.82 7.47 4.99
CA HIS A 573 -27.22 6.19 5.40
C HIS A 573 -28.29 5.19 5.83
N ILE A 574 -29.30 5.65 6.57
CA ILE A 574 -30.46 4.82 6.94
C ILE A 574 -31.16 4.32 5.68
N GLU A 575 -31.41 5.21 4.72
CA GLU A 575 -32.08 4.85 3.47
C GLU A 575 -31.24 3.91 2.61
N PHE A 576 -29.93 4.14 2.52
CA PHE A 576 -29.03 3.29 1.76
C PHE A 576 -28.89 1.89 2.37
N ARG A 577 -28.82 1.80 3.71
CA ARG A 577 -28.68 0.52 4.44
C ARG A 577 -29.98 -0.28 4.47
N PHE A 578 -31.10 0.41 4.68
CA PHE A 578 -32.42 -0.19 4.86
C PHE A 578 -33.43 0.38 3.86
N PRO A 579 -33.23 0.18 2.54
CA PRO A 579 -34.02 0.85 1.51
C PRO A 579 -35.51 0.54 1.64
N GLN A 580 -36.34 1.57 1.42
CA GLN A 580 -37.79 1.45 1.40
C GLN A 580 -38.25 0.66 0.18
N VAL A 581 -39.02 -0.40 0.43
CA VAL A 581 -39.70 -1.20 -0.61
C VAL A 581 -41.01 -0.54 -1.01
N GLY A 582 -41.74 0.02 -0.03
CA GLY A 582 -42.97 0.75 -0.28
C GLY A 582 -43.67 1.20 1.00
N GLU A 583 -44.68 2.04 0.83
CA GLU A 583 -45.54 2.50 1.93
C GLU A 583 -47.01 2.44 1.53
N ILE A 584 -47.86 2.19 2.52
CA ILE A 584 -49.31 2.33 2.40
C ILE A 584 -49.86 3.08 3.60
N ALA A 585 -50.92 3.84 3.38
CA ALA A 585 -51.74 4.40 4.46
C ALA A 585 -52.92 3.47 4.72
N VAL A 586 -53.08 2.99 5.95
CA VAL A 586 -54.21 2.15 6.37
C VAL A 586 -54.91 2.87 7.53
N ARG A 587 -56.05 3.50 7.23
CA ARG A 587 -56.72 4.45 8.15
C ARG A 587 -55.74 5.57 8.54
N ASP A 588 -55.58 5.83 9.84
CA ASP A 588 -54.67 6.85 10.38
C ASP A 588 -53.26 6.30 10.69
N MET A 589 -52.90 5.13 10.16
CA MET A 589 -51.57 4.52 10.31
C MET A 589 -50.81 4.52 8.99
N LYS A 590 -49.52 4.86 9.04
CA LYS A 590 -48.57 4.63 7.95
C LYS A 590 -47.89 3.27 8.18
N VAL A 591 -47.96 2.40 7.18
CA VAL A 591 -47.22 1.13 7.17
C VAL A 591 -46.14 1.23 6.11
N GLU A 592 -44.90 1.06 6.51
CA GLU A 592 -43.73 1.10 5.65
C GLU A 592 -43.06 -0.27 5.65
N LEU A 593 -42.70 -0.76 4.46
CA LEU A 593 -41.92 -1.97 4.28
C LEU A 593 -40.50 -1.58 3.86
N ARG A 594 -39.52 -2.03 4.62
CA ARG A 594 -38.09 -1.82 4.36
C ARG A 594 -37.35 -3.15 4.29
N HIS A 595 -36.22 -3.14 3.61
CA HIS A 595 -35.24 -4.20 3.76
C HIS A 595 -34.64 -4.20 5.18
N ALA A 596 -34.31 -5.40 5.67
CA ALA A 596 -33.53 -5.62 6.87
C ALA A 596 -32.18 -6.26 6.50
N LEU A 597 -31.26 -6.28 7.44
CA LEU A 597 -29.97 -6.95 7.27
C LEU A 597 -30.09 -8.44 7.55
N GLU A 598 -29.24 -9.23 6.90
CA GLU A 598 -29.14 -10.67 7.10
C GLU A 598 -27.66 -11.04 7.28
N PRO A 599 -27.28 -11.70 8.39
CA PRO A 599 -25.92 -12.10 8.62
C PRO A 599 -25.53 -13.25 7.70
N TRP A 600 -24.30 -13.20 7.20
CA TRP A 600 -23.82 -14.19 6.24
C TRP A 600 -22.74 -15.05 6.89
N HIS A 601 -23.17 -16.15 7.50
CA HIS A 601 -22.24 -17.13 8.06
C HIS A 601 -21.63 -17.97 6.95
N VAL A 602 -20.30 -18.09 6.94
CA VAL A 602 -19.61 -19.03 6.04
C VAL A 602 -20.07 -20.45 6.37
N LEU A 603 -20.52 -21.18 5.34
CA LEU A 603 -20.93 -22.58 5.46
C LEU A 603 -19.69 -23.47 5.52
N GLY A 604 -19.68 -24.48 6.38
CA GLY A 604 -18.49 -25.30 6.65
C GLY A 604 -18.03 -26.25 5.54
N GLU A 605 -18.59 -26.17 4.32
CA GLU A 605 -18.33 -27.13 3.25
C GLU A 605 -17.23 -26.72 2.26
N GLU A 606 -16.77 -25.46 2.29
CA GLU A 606 -15.67 -24.99 1.44
C GLU A 606 -14.54 -24.41 2.29
N GLN A 607 -13.50 -25.21 2.56
CA GLN A 607 -12.21 -24.64 2.94
C GLN A 607 -11.59 -24.00 1.71
N THR A 608 -11.82 -22.71 1.50
CA THR A 608 -10.96 -21.94 0.61
C THR A 608 -9.84 -21.31 1.42
N SER A 609 -8.68 -21.06 0.82
CA SER A 609 -7.57 -20.39 1.52
C SER A 609 -7.91 -18.95 1.94
N SER A 610 -9.09 -18.44 1.59
CA SER A 610 -9.67 -17.16 2.03
C SER A 610 -10.66 -17.27 3.19
N GLY A 611 -10.92 -18.47 3.71
CA GLY A 611 -12.00 -18.75 4.65
C GLY A 611 -12.83 -19.93 4.16
#